data_AF-A0A1A8TBY6-F1
#
_entry.id   AF-A0A1A8TBY6-F1
#
_cell.length_a   1.000
_cell.length_b   1.000
_cell.length_c   1.000
_cell.angle_alpha   90.00
_cell.angle_beta   90.00
_cell.angle_gamma   90.00
#
_symmetry.space_group_name_H-M   'P 1'
#
loop_
_entity.id
_entity.type
_entity.pdbx_description
1 polymer ?
#
loop_
_entity_poly.entity_id
_entity_poly.type
_entity_poly.pdbx_seq_one_letter_code
_entity_poly.pdbx_strand_id
1 'polypeptide(L)' 'MESKTARFTVLLDPRKKKAFEKLCAEQDLTPSQVVRQLIRGYLEDHEVDFTKEVLEEAPKKG' A
#
# COMPACT_ATOMS: atom_id res chain seq x y z
N MET A 1 7.16 -17.16 12.24
CA MET A 1 7.76 -15.96 11.65
C MET A 1 6.62 -14.99 11.42
N GLU A 2 6.45 -14.05 12.34
CA GLU A 2 5.26 -13.21 12.47
C GLU A 2 5.04 -12.39 11.20
N SER A 3 3.79 -12.40 10.71
CA SER A 3 3.38 -11.88 9.41
C SER A 3 3.52 -10.35 9.35
N LYS A 4 4.72 -9.84 9.02
CA LYS A 4 5.01 -8.42 8.78
C LYS A 4 4.33 -7.85 7.51
N THR A 5 3.39 -8.58 6.92
CA THR A 5 2.74 -8.23 5.65
C THR A 5 1.23 -8.33 5.78
N ALA A 6 0.56 -7.20 5.59
CA ALA A 6 -0.89 -7.11 5.48
C ALA A 6 -1.31 -6.97 4.01
N ARG A 7 -2.51 -7.47 3.66
CA ARG A 7 -3.08 -7.34 2.31
C ARG A 7 -4.04 -6.16 2.25
N PHE A 8 -3.73 -5.19 1.41
CA PHE A 8 -4.63 -4.08 1.10
C PHE A 8 -5.40 -4.39 -0.19
N THR A 9 -6.74 -4.44 -0.12
CA THR A 9 -7.60 -4.75 -1.27
C THR A 9 -8.54 -3.57 -1.53
N VAL A 10 -8.58 -3.09 -2.77
CA VAL A 10 -9.44 -1.97 -3.19
C VAL A 10 -10.29 -2.42 -4.38
N LEU A 11 -11.57 -2.07 -4.36
CA LEU A 11 -12.44 -2.23 -5.51
C LEU A 11 -12.24 -1.06 -6.46
N LEU A 12 -11.96 -1.36 -7.73
CA LEU A 12 -11.75 -0.37 -8.78
C LEU A 12 -12.61 -0.74 -9.99
N ASP A 13 -13.10 0.27 -10.69
CA ASP A 13 -13.73 0.09 -11.99
C ASP A 13 -12.79 -0.66 -12.96
N PRO A 14 -13.30 -1.64 -13.74
CA PRO A 14 -12.45 -2.46 -14.60
C PRO A 14 -11.75 -1.68 -15.72
N ARG A 15 -12.31 -0.56 -16.19
CA ARG A 15 -11.67 0.28 -17.21
C ARG A 15 -10.51 1.05 -16.59
N LYS A 16 -10.69 1.62 -15.39
CA LYS A 16 -9.62 2.27 -14.64
C LYS A 16 -8.48 1.30 -14.31
N LYS A 17 -8.81 0.08 -13.89
CA LYS A 17 -7.80 -0.96 -13.60
C LYS A 17 -6.92 -1.23 -14.82
N LYS A 18 -7.53 -1.49 -15.98
CA LYS A 18 -6.79 -1.73 -17.23
C LYS A 18 -5.91 -0.56 -17.64
N ALA A 19 -6.43 0.67 -17.55
CA ALA A 19 -5.66 1.87 -17.88
C ALA A 19 -4.46 2.04 -16.94
N PHE A 20 -4.64 1.82 -15.64
CA PHE A 20 -3.58 1.89 -14.64
C PHE A 20 -2.52 0.80 -14.86
N GLU A 21 -2.94 -0.44 -15.10
CA GLU A 21 -2.03 -1.57 -15.39
C GLU A 21 -1.19 -1.29 -16.64
N LYS A 22 -1.81 -0.77 -17.70
CA LYS A 22 -1.11 -0.40 -18.93
C LYS A 22 -0.07 0.71 -18.68
N LEU A 23 -0.47 1.78 -17.99
CA LEU A 23 0.42 2.90 -17.66
C LEU A 23 1.62 2.46 -16.81
N CYS A 24 1.41 1.53 -15.87
CA CYS A 24 2.50 0.97 -15.07
C CYS A 24 3.46 0.15 -15.94
N ALA A 25 2.92 -0.68 -16.84
CA ALA A 25 3.72 -1.49 -17.75
C ALA A 25 4.55 -0.66 -18.75
N GLU A 26 4.02 0.49 -19.21
CA GLU A 26 4.77 1.44 -20.06
C GLU A 26 5.98 2.07 -19.36
N GLN A 27 6.03 1.99 -18.02
CA GLN A 27 7.11 2.54 -17.20
C GLN A 27 7.96 1.43 -16.54
N ASP A 28 7.79 0.16 -16.95
CA ASP A 28 8.44 -1.00 -16.32
C ASP A 28 8.17 -1.12 -14.80
N LEU A 29 6.99 -0.67 -14.36
CA LEU A 29 6.55 -0.72 -12.97
C LEU A 29 5.37 -1.68 -12.79
N THR A 30 5.26 -2.24 -11.58
CA THR A 30 4.07 -2.99 -11.19
C THR A 30 3.06 -2.07 -10.47
N PRO A 31 1.74 -2.30 -10.65
CA PRO A 31 0.70 -1.54 -9.95
C PRO A 31 0.91 -1.48 -8.43
N SER A 32 1.35 -2.59 -7.83
CA SER A 32 1.64 -2.68 -6.40
C SER A 32 2.79 -1.77 -5.94
N GLN A 33 3.81 -1.57 -6.78
CA GLN A 33 4.91 -0.64 -6.47
C GLN A 33 4.42 0.80 -6.46
N VAL A 34 3.65 1.17 -7.49
CA VAL A 34 3.08 2.53 -7.60
C VAL A 34 2.13 2.81 -6.44
N VAL A 35 1.21 1.89 -6.12
CA VAL A 35 0.28 2.05 -4.99
C VAL A 35 1.02 2.18 -3.66
N ARG A 36 2.09 1.40 -3.44
CA ARG A 36 2.90 1.54 -2.21
C ARG A 36 3.59 2.89 -2.11
N GLN A 37 4.09 3.44 -3.22
CA GLN A 37 4.68 4.78 -3.23
C GLN A 37 3.63 5.86 -2.97
N LEU A 38 2.45 5.73 -3.57
CA LEU A 38 1.33 6.63 -3.31
C LEU A 38 0.90 6.61 -1.84
N ILE A 39 0.81 5.43 -1.22
CA ILE A 39 0.49 5.31 0.21
C ILE A 39 1.54 6.01 1.06
N ARG A 40 2.83 5.78 0.79
CA ARG A 40 3.92 6.44 1.55
C ARG A 40 3.86 7.94 1.43
N GLY A 41 3.81 8.47 0.20
CA GLY A 41 3.73 9.91 -0.04
C GLY A 41 2.50 10.55 0.59
N TYR A 42 1.36 9.85 0.60
CA TYR A 42 0.15 10.34 1.26
C TYR A 42 0.28 10.37 2.79
N LEU A 43 0.94 9.38 3.40
CA LEU A 43 1.21 9.40 4.84
C LEU A 43 2.20 10.52 5.20
N GLU A 44 3.22 10.72 4.38
CA GLU A 44 4.23 11.78 4.55
C GLU A 44 3.60 13.18 4.44
N ASP A 45 2.74 13.41 3.45
CA ASP A 45 2.03 14.69 3.24
C ASP A 45 1.11 15.06 4.42
N HIS A 46 0.55 14.04 5.09
CA HIS A 46 -0.32 14.20 6.25
C HIS A 46 0.42 14.09 7.60
N GLU A 47 1.76 14.07 7.60
CA GLU A 47 2.61 13.95 8.81
C GLU A 47 2.30 12.72 9.68
N VAL A 48 1.84 11.62 9.06
CA VAL A 48 1.51 10.36 9.75
C VAL A 48 2.74 9.48 9.86
N ASP A 49 3.20 9.25 11.09
CA ASP A 49 4.34 8.36 11.39
C ASP A 49 3.90 6.91 11.57
N PHE A 50 3.85 6.18 10.45
CA PHE A 50 3.46 4.76 10.46
C PHE A 50 4.48 3.84 11.17
N THR A 51 5.65 4.35 11.58
CA THR A 51 6.63 3.55 12.34
C THR A 51 6.37 3.57 13.85
N LYS A 52 5.68 4.60 14.34
CA LYS A 52 5.31 4.70 15.75
C LYS A 52 4.10 3.83 16.11
N GLU A 53 3.10 3.72 15.24
CA GLU A 53 1.84 3.00 15.53
C GLU A 53 1.96 1.47 15.39
N VAL A 54 2.80 0.96 14.49
CA VAL A 54 2.97 -0.50 14.27
C VAL A 54 3.61 -1.22 15.48
N LEU A 55 4.21 -0.47 16.41
CA LEU A 55 4.79 -1.03 17.64
C LEU A 55 3.78 -1.23 18.77
N GLU A 56 2.57 -0.64 18.72
CA GLU A 56 1.56 -0.79 19.78
C GLU A 56 0.62 -1.98 19.59
N GLU A 57 0.53 -2.58 18.40
CA GLU A 57 -0.35 -3.72 18.11
C GLU A 57 0.38 -5.08 18.09
N ALA A 58 1.34 -5.29 19.00
CA ALA A 58 1.77 -6.65 19.32
C ALA A 58 0.66 -7.32 20.17
N PRO A 59 0.06 -8.44 19.73
CA PRO A 59 -1.12 -9.00 20.39
C PRO A 59 -0.77 -9.45 21.82
N LYS A 60 -1.51 -8.90 22.79
CA LYS A 60 -1.60 -9.43 24.14
C LYS A 60 -2.04 -10.90 24.06
N LYS A 61 -1.14 -11.78 24.48
CA LYS A 61 -1.39 -13.20 24.73
C LYS A 61 -2.55 -13.33 25.72
N GLY A 62 -3.61 -14.03 25.31
CA GLY A 62 -4.72 -14.49 26.14
C GLY A 62 -4.87 -15.99 26.00
#